data_AF-A0A439YDW6-F1
#
_entry.id   AF-A0A439YDW6-F1
#
_cell.length_a   1.000
_cell.length_b   1.000
_cell.length_c   1.000
_cell.angle_alpha   90.00
_cell.angle_beta   90.00
_cell.angle_gamma   90.00
#
_symmetry.space_group_name_H-M   'P 1'
#
loop_
_entity.id
_entity.type
_entity.pdbx_description
1 polymer ?
#
loop_
_entity_poly.entity_id
_entity_poly.type
_entity_poly.pdbx_seq_one_letter_code
_entity_poly.pdbx_strand_id
1 'polypeptide(L)'
;MISRYPAIAADIAKLFAARDTHAVEVAVLQPADPFLDMAGEDLRRRIFLTESETGKTLCLRPEFTIPVCLDHITSQAGTPRRYSYLGEVFRQRREGGNEFFQAGIEDLGDRDTAAADARSLADAHALLTLALPGQALAVTLGDQTVFEAVLAALGLPRGWRMRLARAFGSAPMLEAALADLANPPRNSQLAGSVATLVLDGDVEGLAAHIAAGMEEAGLSASAGRSPADIARRLIEKAELRSVRLSNEAFSALKGFLAIDVPLDGAPQALESFAASAGLSLGAALDNFAARASTIEAHGLPVAGIRYDAAFGRPLDYYTGLVFEIAAEGGDRPLAGGGRYDRLLTLLGAKTPIPGVGFSVWLDRIEALREKAE
;
A
#
# COMPACT_ATOMS: atom_id res chain seq x y z
N MET A 1 8.11 -6.89 -38.73
CA MET A 1 7.35 -6.06 -37.77
C MET A 1 8.25 -5.82 -36.59
N ILE A 2 8.54 -4.55 -36.26
CA ILE A 2 9.20 -4.22 -35.00
C ILE A 2 8.19 -4.56 -33.91
N SER A 3 8.55 -5.48 -33.01
CA SER A 3 7.70 -5.82 -31.86
C SER A 3 7.53 -4.57 -31.00
N ARG A 4 6.29 -4.26 -30.59
CA ARG A 4 6.00 -3.16 -29.67
C ARG A 4 6.43 -3.50 -28.23
N TYR A 5 6.73 -4.77 -27.96
CA TYR A 5 7.18 -5.27 -26.66
C TYR A 5 8.68 -5.03 -26.42
N PRO A 6 9.08 -4.80 -25.15
CA PRO A 6 10.47 -4.78 -24.72
C PRO A 6 11.27 -5.99 -25.21
N ALA A 7 12.57 -5.81 -25.48
CA ALA A 7 13.42 -6.86 -26.02
C ALA A 7 13.45 -8.13 -25.14
N ILE A 8 13.23 -7.97 -23.83
CA ILE A 8 13.23 -9.04 -22.85
C ILE A 8 11.89 -9.79 -22.70
N ALA A 9 10.83 -9.36 -23.38
CA ALA A 9 9.48 -9.88 -23.12
C ALA A 9 9.37 -11.40 -23.31
N ALA A 10 10.07 -11.97 -24.30
CA ALA A 10 10.07 -13.41 -24.54
C ALA A 10 10.71 -14.21 -23.39
N ASP A 11 11.74 -13.68 -22.75
CA ASP A 11 12.42 -14.36 -21.64
C ASP A 11 11.64 -14.22 -20.33
N ILE A 12 10.95 -13.08 -20.13
CA ILE A 12 9.98 -12.94 -19.03
C ILE A 12 8.84 -13.95 -19.18
N ALA A 13 8.28 -14.10 -20.38
CA ALA A 13 7.21 -15.06 -20.61
C ALA A 13 7.64 -16.51 -20.32
N LYS A 14 8.86 -16.90 -20.70
CA LYS A 14 9.44 -18.21 -20.35
C LYS A 14 9.64 -18.37 -18.84
N LEU A 15 10.14 -17.33 -18.16
CA LEU A 15 10.32 -17.34 -16.71
C LEU A 15 8.98 -17.57 -16.00
N PHE A 16 7.93 -16.83 -16.39
CA PHE A 16 6.59 -16.98 -15.81
C PHE A 16 6.00 -18.36 -16.08
N ALA A 17 6.13 -18.90 -17.29
CA ALA A 17 5.68 -20.26 -17.59
C ALA A 17 6.37 -21.32 -16.70
N ALA A 18 7.66 -21.13 -16.38
CA ALA A 18 8.39 -22.02 -15.47
C ALA A 18 7.97 -21.90 -14.00
N ARG A 19 7.14 -20.91 -13.64
CA ARG A 19 6.64 -20.64 -12.28
C ARG A 19 5.17 -21.07 -12.08
N ASP A 20 4.61 -21.83 -13.02
CA ASP A 20 3.22 -22.32 -12.97
C ASP A 20 2.19 -21.20 -12.81
N THR A 21 2.40 -20.10 -13.54
CA THR A 21 1.47 -18.97 -13.58
C THR A 21 0.55 -19.04 -14.79
N HIS A 22 -0.67 -18.53 -14.63
CA HIS A 22 -1.62 -18.37 -15.73
C HIS A 22 -1.42 -16.99 -16.35
N ALA A 23 -0.96 -16.95 -17.60
CA ALA A 23 -0.86 -15.69 -18.34
C ALA A 23 -2.26 -15.08 -18.55
N VAL A 24 -2.39 -13.80 -18.23
CA VAL A 24 -3.66 -13.05 -18.38
C VAL A 24 -3.48 -11.83 -19.26
N GLU A 25 -4.48 -11.58 -20.09
CA GLU A 25 -4.63 -10.36 -20.86
C GLU A 25 -5.81 -9.58 -20.30
N VAL A 26 -5.52 -8.48 -19.62
CA VAL A 26 -6.55 -7.57 -19.11
C VAL A 26 -6.80 -6.47 -20.13
N ALA A 27 -8.02 -5.92 -20.19
CA ALA A 27 -8.33 -4.80 -21.09
C ALA A 27 -7.54 -3.53 -20.71
N VAL A 28 -7.22 -2.69 -21.69
CA VAL A 28 -6.57 -1.39 -21.41
C VAL A 28 -7.55 -0.42 -20.76
N LEU A 29 -8.77 -0.37 -21.28
CA LEU A 29 -9.84 0.46 -20.75
C LEU A 29 -10.53 -0.25 -19.60
N GLN A 30 -10.61 0.40 -18.44
CA GLN A 30 -11.14 -0.17 -17.21
C GLN A 30 -12.19 0.77 -16.58
N PRO A 31 -13.12 0.26 -15.76
CA PRO A 31 -13.92 1.11 -14.88
C PRO A 31 -13.03 1.91 -13.93
N ALA A 32 -13.29 3.20 -13.73
CA ALA A 32 -12.42 4.05 -12.92
C ALA A 32 -12.58 3.82 -11.41
N ASP A 33 -13.80 3.56 -10.94
CA ASP A 33 -14.14 3.52 -9.51
C ASP A 33 -13.24 2.61 -8.66
N PRO A 34 -12.95 1.35 -9.06
CA PRO A 34 -12.06 0.48 -8.30
C PRO A 34 -10.68 1.08 -8.04
N PHE A 35 -10.14 1.84 -9.00
CA PHE A 35 -8.85 2.51 -8.82
C PHE A 35 -8.99 3.76 -7.96
N LEU A 36 -10.02 4.58 -8.19
CA LEU A 36 -10.21 5.82 -7.43
C LEU A 36 -10.42 5.58 -5.93
N ASP A 37 -10.96 4.41 -5.58
CA ASP A 37 -11.21 4.00 -4.20
C ASP A 37 -10.01 3.30 -3.54
N MET A 38 -9.14 2.63 -4.31
CA MET A 38 -8.07 1.75 -3.77
C MET A 38 -6.64 2.26 -4.02
N ALA A 39 -6.42 3.12 -5.01
CA ALA A 39 -5.08 3.46 -5.52
C ALA A 39 -4.25 4.36 -4.60
N GLY A 40 -4.81 4.88 -3.51
CA GLY A 40 -4.18 5.93 -2.70
C GLY A 40 -4.09 7.28 -3.42
N GLU A 41 -3.79 8.36 -2.68
CA GLU A 41 -3.85 9.72 -3.22
C GLU A 41 -2.84 9.99 -4.36
N ASP A 42 -1.63 9.44 -4.31
CA ASP A 42 -0.60 9.71 -5.34
C ASP A 42 -1.00 9.11 -6.68
N LEU A 43 -1.34 7.81 -6.70
CA LEU A 43 -1.71 7.15 -7.95
C LEU A 43 -3.00 7.74 -8.50
N ARG A 44 -4.01 8.01 -7.65
CA ARG A 44 -5.29 8.61 -8.05
C ARG A 44 -5.14 9.89 -8.87
N ARG A 45 -4.21 10.78 -8.49
CA ARG A 45 -3.95 12.05 -9.19
C ARG A 45 -3.31 11.86 -10.57
N ARG A 46 -2.81 10.66 -10.87
CA ARG A 46 -2.01 10.35 -12.06
C ARG A 46 -2.74 9.44 -13.05
N ILE A 47 -3.98 9.06 -12.76
CA ILE A 47 -4.82 8.22 -13.62
C ILE A 47 -5.33 9.05 -14.81
N PHE A 48 -5.25 8.49 -16.02
CA PHE A 48 -5.96 9.04 -17.18
C PHE A 48 -7.43 8.62 -17.13
N LEU A 49 -8.31 9.59 -16.95
CA LEU A 49 -9.76 9.40 -16.95
C LEU A 49 -10.35 9.68 -18.32
N THR A 50 -11.40 8.94 -18.67
CA THR A 50 -12.23 9.15 -19.84
C THR A 50 -13.67 8.76 -19.51
N GLU A 51 -14.56 8.86 -20.48
CA GLU A 51 -15.99 8.66 -20.29
C GLU A 51 -16.55 7.83 -21.45
N SER A 52 -17.43 6.88 -21.14
CA SER A 52 -18.19 6.15 -22.16
C SER A 52 -19.29 7.04 -22.77
N GLU A 53 -19.86 6.63 -23.90
CA GLU A 53 -21.05 7.28 -24.50
C GLU A 53 -22.26 7.35 -23.55
N THR A 54 -22.31 6.48 -22.52
CA THR A 54 -23.39 6.42 -21.53
C THR A 54 -23.11 7.25 -20.26
N GLY A 55 -22.01 7.99 -20.22
CA GLY A 55 -21.61 8.81 -19.08
C GLY A 55 -20.85 8.08 -17.96
N LYS A 56 -20.56 6.78 -18.12
CA LYS A 56 -19.74 6.04 -17.16
C LYS A 56 -18.29 6.49 -17.19
N THR A 57 -17.72 6.76 -16.03
CA THR A 57 -16.30 7.10 -15.87
C THR A 57 -15.42 5.87 -16.06
N LEU A 58 -14.48 5.97 -16.99
CA LEU A 58 -13.51 4.94 -17.31
C LEU A 58 -12.09 5.49 -17.11
N CYS A 59 -11.11 4.60 -17.08
CA CYS A 59 -9.71 4.96 -17.07
C CYS A 59 -8.90 4.07 -18.01
N LEU A 60 -7.75 4.59 -18.47
CA LEU A 60 -6.70 3.72 -18.96
C LEU A 60 -6.06 3.04 -17.74
N ARG A 61 -5.89 1.72 -17.78
CA ARG A 61 -5.38 0.96 -16.64
C ARG A 61 -4.05 1.56 -16.14
N PRO A 62 -3.96 1.97 -14.87
CA PRO A 62 -2.71 2.47 -14.31
C PRO A 62 -1.79 1.33 -13.84
N GLU A 63 -2.35 0.14 -13.59
CA GLU A 63 -1.67 -1.04 -13.05
C GLU A 63 -2.49 -2.32 -13.35
N PHE A 64 -1.99 -3.49 -12.98
CA PHE A 64 -2.57 -4.80 -13.34
C PHE A 64 -3.27 -5.52 -12.18
N THR A 65 -2.91 -5.27 -10.93
CA THR A 65 -3.40 -5.97 -9.72
C THR A 65 -4.92 -5.93 -9.62
N ILE A 66 -5.53 -4.74 -9.72
CA ILE A 66 -6.98 -4.57 -9.58
C ILE A 66 -7.71 -5.28 -10.73
N PRO A 67 -7.37 -5.09 -12.01
CA PRO A 67 -7.96 -5.86 -13.12
C PRO A 67 -7.85 -7.37 -12.92
N VAL A 68 -6.67 -7.88 -12.55
CA VAL A 68 -6.46 -9.32 -12.32
C VAL A 68 -7.35 -9.84 -11.18
N CYS A 69 -7.48 -9.08 -10.10
CA CYS A 69 -8.37 -9.43 -8.99
C CYS A 69 -9.85 -9.43 -9.42
N LEU A 70 -10.28 -8.44 -10.19
CA LEU A 70 -11.66 -8.34 -10.71
C LEU A 70 -11.98 -9.51 -11.66
N ASP A 71 -11.05 -9.87 -12.55
CA ASP A 71 -11.20 -11.00 -13.44
C ASP A 71 -11.25 -12.33 -12.67
N HIS A 72 -10.43 -12.50 -11.63
CA HIS A 72 -10.50 -13.66 -10.74
C HIS A 72 -11.87 -13.80 -10.06
N ILE A 73 -12.40 -12.70 -9.52
CA ILE A 73 -13.72 -12.67 -8.88
C ILE A 73 -14.83 -12.98 -9.89
N THR A 74 -14.79 -12.35 -11.06
CA THR A 74 -15.83 -12.48 -12.10
C THR A 74 -15.86 -13.88 -12.70
N SER A 75 -14.68 -14.46 -12.94
CA SER A 75 -14.54 -15.82 -13.47
C SER A 75 -14.87 -16.91 -12.43
N GLN A 76 -14.99 -16.56 -11.15
CA GLN A 76 -15.18 -17.50 -10.04
C GLN A 76 -14.13 -18.62 -10.04
N ALA A 77 -12.90 -18.29 -10.43
CA ALA A 77 -11.80 -19.24 -10.45
C ALA A 77 -11.48 -19.73 -9.03
N GLY A 78 -11.12 -21.01 -8.88
CA GLY A 78 -10.68 -21.56 -7.61
C GLY A 78 -9.35 -20.99 -7.14
N THR A 79 -9.14 -20.98 -5.82
CA THR A 79 -7.88 -20.63 -5.13
C THR A 79 -7.25 -21.87 -4.47
N PRO A 80 -5.91 -21.91 -4.28
CA PRO A 80 -4.93 -20.89 -4.65
C PRO A 80 -4.71 -20.82 -6.17
N ARG A 81 -4.38 -19.64 -6.69
CA ARG A 81 -4.13 -19.42 -8.12
C ARG A 81 -3.16 -18.27 -8.35
N ARG A 82 -2.25 -18.49 -9.31
CA ARG A 82 -1.20 -17.53 -9.68
C ARG A 82 -1.43 -17.02 -11.09
N TYR A 83 -1.39 -15.71 -11.26
CA TYR A 83 -1.58 -15.03 -12.53
C TYR A 83 -0.33 -14.25 -12.89
N SER A 84 0.05 -14.25 -14.17
CA SER A 84 1.17 -13.44 -14.67
C SER A 84 0.72 -12.53 -15.80
N TYR A 85 1.27 -11.33 -15.87
CA TYR A 85 0.96 -10.36 -16.91
C TYR A 85 2.22 -9.72 -17.47
N LEU A 86 2.13 -9.26 -18.71
CA LEU A 86 3.14 -8.43 -19.36
C LEU A 86 2.43 -7.49 -20.34
N GLY A 87 2.47 -6.18 -20.11
CA GLY A 87 1.84 -5.23 -21.01
C GLY A 87 1.94 -3.77 -20.57
N GLU A 88 1.34 -2.90 -21.37
CA GLU A 88 1.37 -1.44 -21.16
C GLU A 88 0.46 -1.01 -20.02
N VAL A 89 0.89 0.00 -19.27
CA VAL A 89 0.10 0.76 -18.29
C VAL A 89 0.25 2.24 -18.54
N PHE A 90 -0.72 3.01 -18.05
CA PHE A 90 -0.85 4.43 -18.37
C PHE A 90 -0.92 5.28 -17.10
N ARG A 91 0.05 6.18 -16.91
CA ARG A 91 0.07 7.12 -15.77
C ARG A 91 0.66 8.44 -16.20
N GLN A 92 0.13 9.55 -15.69
CA GLN A 92 0.79 10.83 -15.74
C GLN A 92 2.07 10.75 -14.91
N ARG A 93 3.23 10.69 -15.57
CA ARG A 93 4.54 10.60 -14.91
C ARG A 93 5.20 11.96 -14.89
N ARG A 94 5.95 12.23 -13.82
CA ARG A 94 6.81 13.43 -13.74
C ARG A 94 7.97 13.35 -14.74
N GLU A 95 8.40 12.13 -15.06
CA GLU A 95 9.49 11.83 -15.98
C GLU A 95 9.18 10.60 -16.84
N GLY A 96 9.62 10.65 -18.11
CA GLY A 96 9.43 9.59 -19.10
C GLY A 96 8.07 9.66 -19.81
N GLY A 97 7.79 8.64 -20.62
CA GLY A 97 6.50 8.50 -21.31
C GLY A 97 5.36 8.17 -20.35
N ASN A 98 4.14 8.56 -20.74
CA ASN A 98 2.92 8.27 -19.98
C ASN A 98 2.41 6.83 -20.18
N GLU A 99 2.91 6.15 -21.20
CA GLU A 99 2.71 4.73 -21.53
C GLU A 99 4.04 4.02 -21.30
N PHE A 100 4.02 2.90 -20.56
CA PHE A 100 5.21 2.09 -20.29
C PHE A 100 4.81 0.66 -19.95
N PHE A 101 5.74 -0.28 -20.11
CA PHE A 101 5.48 -1.69 -19.85
C PHE A 101 5.71 -2.07 -18.39
N GLN A 102 4.82 -2.91 -17.87
CA GLN A 102 5.00 -3.65 -16.65
C GLN A 102 4.87 -5.15 -16.87
N ALA A 103 5.56 -5.93 -16.05
CA ALA A 103 5.36 -7.36 -15.93
C ALA A 103 5.29 -7.75 -14.46
N GLY A 104 4.57 -8.82 -14.13
CA GLY A 104 4.39 -9.18 -12.73
C GLY A 104 3.61 -10.47 -12.53
N ILE A 105 3.52 -10.88 -11.27
CA ILE A 105 2.75 -12.04 -10.81
C ILE A 105 1.85 -11.60 -9.65
N GLU A 106 0.59 -12.04 -9.68
CA GLU A 106 -0.34 -11.98 -8.55
C GLU A 106 -0.64 -13.40 -8.05
N ASP A 107 -0.39 -13.65 -6.76
CA ASP A 107 -0.63 -14.91 -6.07
C ASP A 107 -1.84 -14.76 -5.15
N LEU A 108 -2.94 -15.44 -5.48
CA LEU A 108 -4.24 -15.26 -4.85
C LEU A 108 -4.69 -16.52 -4.11
N GLY A 109 -5.00 -16.35 -2.83
CA GLY A 109 -5.67 -17.34 -2.00
C GLY A 109 -4.77 -18.37 -1.32
N ASP A 110 -3.45 -18.25 -1.45
CA ASP A 110 -2.52 -19.06 -0.64
C ASP A 110 -2.61 -18.64 0.85
N ARG A 111 -2.80 -19.63 1.73
CA ARG A 111 -2.93 -19.44 3.17
C ARG A 111 -1.60 -19.52 3.90
N ASP A 112 -0.59 -20.12 3.30
CA ASP A 112 0.78 -20.02 3.79
C ASP A 112 1.35 -18.67 3.33
N THR A 113 1.01 -17.63 4.08
CA THR A 113 1.33 -16.26 3.70
C THR A 113 2.84 -16.02 3.69
N ALA A 114 3.57 -16.62 4.63
CA ALA A 114 5.04 -16.54 4.67
C ALA A 114 5.68 -17.13 3.41
N ALA A 115 5.22 -18.31 2.96
CA ALA A 115 5.70 -18.92 1.73
C ALA A 115 5.31 -18.11 0.48
N ALA A 116 4.08 -17.62 0.40
CA ALA A 116 3.63 -16.81 -0.73
C ALA A 116 4.40 -15.47 -0.83
N ASP A 117 4.68 -14.84 0.31
CA ASP A 117 5.44 -13.60 0.40
C ASP A 117 6.89 -13.78 -0.03
N ALA A 118 7.56 -14.82 0.49
CA ALA A 118 8.91 -15.17 0.10
C ALA A 118 9.02 -15.50 -1.39
N ARG A 119 8.07 -16.28 -1.92
CA ARG A 119 7.98 -16.64 -3.34
C ARG A 119 7.78 -15.40 -4.23
N SER A 120 6.92 -14.47 -3.85
CA SER A 120 6.69 -13.22 -4.60
C SER A 120 7.97 -12.38 -4.70
N LEU A 121 8.67 -12.19 -3.59
CA LEU A 121 9.96 -11.48 -3.58
C LEU A 121 11.02 -12.22 -4.40
N ALA A 122 11.11 -13.55 -4.28
CA ALA A 122 12.07 -14.36 -5.02
C ALA A 122 11.82 -14.34 -6.53
N ASP A 123 10.57 -14.39 -6.97
CA ASP A 123 10.20 -14.30 -8.38
C ASP A 123 10.51 -12.91 -8.96
N ALA A 124 10.27 -11.83 -8.20
CA ALA A 124 10.66 -10.48 -8.58
C ALA A 124 12.18 -10.35 -8.74
N HIS A 125 12.94 -10.85 -7.76
CA HIS A 125 14.40 -10.85 -7.79
C HIS A 125 14.95 -11.67 -8.97
N ALA A 126 14.39 -12.87 -9.21
CA ALA A 126 14.79 -13.73 -10.32
C ALA A 126 14.54 -13.08 -11.69
N LEU A 127 13.42 -12.37 -11.86
CA LEU A 127 13.13 -11.60 -13.07
C LEU A 127 14.20 -10.53 -13.28
N LEU A 128 14.52 -9.74 -12.25
CA LEU A 128 15.55 -8.69 -12.37
C LEU A 128 16.94 -9.26 -12.63
N THR A 129 17.30 -10.39 -12.03
CA THR A 129 18.58 -11.06 -12.27
C THR A 129 18.69 -11.57 -13.71
N LEU A 130 17.60 -12.13 -14.24
CA LEU A 130 17.50 -12.51 -15.65
C LEU A 130 17.64 -11.28 -16.57
N ALA A 131 17.05 -10.15 -16.16
CA ALA A 131 16.99 -8.95 -16.96
C ALA A 131 18.25 -8.08 -16.96
N LEU A 132 19.00 -8.12 -15.88
CA LEU A 132 20.18 -7.31 -15.63
C LEU A 132 21.30 -8.22 -15.11
N PRO A 133 21.84 -9.11 -15.96
CA PRO A 133 22.86 -10.06 -15.52
C PRO A 133 24.11 -9.31 -15.02
N GLY A 134 24.55 -9.64 -13.80
CA GLY A 134 25.71 -9.00 -13.16
C GLY A 134 25.43 -7.65 -12.50
N GLN A 135 24.21 -7.09 -12.64
CA GLN A 135 23.82 -5.90 -11.91
C GLN A 135 23.54 -6.24 -10.44
N ALA A 136 24.24 -5.57 -9.53
CA ALA A 136 23.93 -5.66 -8.10
C ALA A 136 22.55 -5.03 -7.83
N LEU A 137 21.73 -5.73 -7.04
CA LEU A 137 20.37 -5.35 -6.69
C LEU A 137 20.29 -5.04 -5.20
N ALA A 138 19.63 -3.93 -4.85
CA ALA A 138 19.33 -3.56 -3.47
C ALA A 138 17.85 -3.83 -3.19
N VAL A 139 17.55 -4.58 -2.14
CA VAL A 139 16.18 -4.90 -1.71
C VAL A 139 15.87 -4.17 -0.40
N THR A 140 14.78 -3.42 -0.38
CA THR A 140 14.23 -2.81 0.85
C THR A 140 12.90 -3.47 1.20
N LEU A 141 12.73 -3.85 2.46
CA LEU A 141 11.57 -4.53 3.00
C LEU A 141 10.96 -3.72 4.14
N GLY A 142 9.63 -3.70 4.19
CA GLY A 142 8.86 -3.20 5.33
C GLY A 142 7.65 -4.09 5.60
N ASP A 143 6.99 -3.91 6.73
CA ASP A 143 5.84 -4.74 7.12
C ASP A 143 4.76 -3.92 7.84
N GLN A 144 3.64 -3.74 7.17
CA GLN A 144 2.51 -3.00 7.70
C GLN A 144 1.81 -3.71 8.87
N THR A 145 1.84 -5.06 8.90
CA THR A 145 1.25 -5.82 10.01
C THR A 145 2.04 -5.59 11.30
N VAL A 146 3.38 -5.55 11.22
CA VAL A 146 4.23 -5.21 12.37
C VAL A 146 3.97 -3.78 12.83
N PHE A 147 3.91 -2.82 11.91
CA PHE A 147 3.59 -1.43 12.26
C PHE A 147 2.22 -1.29 12.93
N GLU A 148 1.16 -1.89 12.36
CA GLU A 148 -0.18 -1.87 12.96
C GLU A 148 -0.21 -2.55 14.35
N ALA A 149 0.58 -3.60 14.57
CA ALA A 149 0.72 -4.25 15.88
C ALA A 149 1.39 -3.34 16.91
N VAL A 150 2.43 -2.59 16.53
CA VAL A 150 3.07 -1.58 17.40
C VAL A 150 2.05 -0.48 17.76
N LEU A 151 1.32 0.05 16.78
CA LEU A 151 0.30 1.07 17.04
C LEU A 151 -0.80 0.57 17.98
N ALA A 152 -1.18 -0.70 17.88
CA ALA A 152 -2.14 -1.34 18.77
C ALA A 152 -1.59 -1.50 20.20
N ALA A 153 -0.35 -1.97 20.33
CA ALA A 153 0.31 -2.18 21.63
C ALA A 153 0.59 -0.88 22.38
N LEU A 154 0.82 0.23 21.66
CA LEU A 154 0.98 1.58 22.24
C LEU A 154 -0.34 2.15 22.82
N GLY A 155 -1.47 1.48 22.66
CA GLY A 155 -2.76 1.93 23.22
C GLY A 155 -3.33 3.16 22.53
N LEU A 156 -2.90 3.45 21.30
CA LEU A 156 -3.39 4.60 20.53
C LEU A 156 -4.90 4.50 20.26
N PRO A 157 -5.65 5.64 20.31
CA PRO A 157 -7.03 5.67 19.86
C PRO A 157 -7.19 5.18 18.43
N ARG A 158 -8.32 4.53 18.15
CA ARG A 158 -8.59 3.89 16.86
C ARG A 158 -8.35 4.83 15.66
N GLY A 159 -8.80 6.08 15.73
CA GLY A 159 -8.62 6.99 14.60
C GLY A 159 -7.17 7.43 14.38
N TRP A 160 -6.34 7.52 15.43
CA TRP A 160 -4.90 7.73 15.28
C TRP A 160 -4.21 6.52 14.67
N ARG A 161 -4.57 5.31 15.11
CA ARG A 161 -4.07 4.08 14.49
C ARG A 161 -4.39 4.05 13.00
N MET A 162 -5.64 4.33 12.63
CA MET A 162 -6.06 4.39 11.23
C MET A 162 -5.34 5.49 10.44
N ARG A 163 -5.14 6.67 11.04
CA ARG A 163 -4.45 7.80 10.40
C ARG A 163 -2.98 7.46 10.14
N LEU A 164 -2.27 6.91 11.13
CA LEU A 164 -0.87 6.52 11.00
C LEU A 164 -0.71 5.35 10.03
N ALA A 165 -1.56 4.31 10.11
CA ALA A 165 -1.54 3.19 9.18
C ALA A 165 -1.71 3.63 7.71
N ARG A 166 -2.62 4.58 7.44
CA ARG A 166 -2.78 5.17 6.10
C ARG A 166 -1.58 6.02 5.66
N ALA A 167 -0.92 6.66 6.62
CA ALA A 167 0.24 7.51 6.34
C ALA A 167 1.53 6.72 6.13
N PHE A 168 1.58 5.46 6.58
CA PHE A 168 2.79 4.61 6.56
C PHE A 168 3.42 4.49 5.17
N GLY A 169 2.60 4.46 4.12
CA GLY A 169 3.05 4.41 2.73
C GLY A 169 3.69 5.68 2.16
N SER A 170 3.73 6.77 2.94
CA SER A 170 4.16 8.09 2.49
C SER A 170 4.91 8.80 3.62
N ALA A 171 6.25 8.81 3.56
CA ALA A 171 7.09 9.46 4.56
C ALA A 171 6.63 10.90 4.89
N PRO A 172 6.29 11.78 3.92
CA PRO A 172 5.78 13.11 4.23
C PRO A 172 4.45 13.10 5.01
N MET A 173 3.55 12.17 4.70
CA MET A 173 2.28 12.05 5.42
C MET A 173 2.49 11.47 6.82
N LEU A 174 3.41 10.51 6.97
CA LEU A 174 3.76 9.91 8.25
C LEU A 174 4.39 10.96 9.17
N GLU A 175 5.37 11.72 8.67
CA GLU A 175 5.98 12.84 9.39
C GLU A 175 4.94 13.87 9.81
N ALA A 176 4.03 14.27 8.92
CA ALA A 176 2.95 15.21 9.25
C ALA A 176 2.00 14.64 10.31
N ALA A 177 1.66 13.35 10.23
CA ALA A 177 0.81 12.69 11.22
C ALA A 177 1.51 12.59 12.59
N LEU A 178 2.81 12.30 12.62
CA LEU A 178 3.63 12.27 13.84
C LEU A 178 3.78 13.67 14.45
N ALA A 179 3.97 14.70 13.62
CA ALA A 179 4.04 16.09 14.07
C ALA A 179 2.72 16.55 14.71
N ASP A 180 1.59 16.25 14.07
CA ASP A 180 0.27 16.50 14.63
C ASP A 180 0.01 15.73 15.92
N LEU A 181 0.54 14.51 16.05
CA LEU A 181 0.38 13.69 17.25
C LEU A 181 1.21 14.23 18.43
N ALA A 182 2.42 14.73 18.15
CA ALA A 182 3.29 15.35 19.14
C ALA A 182 2.77 16.72 19.59
N ASN A 183 2.27 17.51 18.65
CA ASN A 183 1.79 18.87 18.86
C ASN A 183 0.40 19.02 18.24
N PRO A 184 -0.66 18.49 18.88
CA PRO A 184 -2.00 18.62 18.34
C PRO A 184 -2.33 20.11 18.19
N PRO A 185 -2.76 20.55 16.99
CA PRO A 185 -3.09 21.94 16.78
C PRO A 185 -4.18 22.35 17.78
N ARG A 186 -3.89 23.33 18.64
CA ARG A 186 -4.92 23.97 19.47
C ARG A 186 -5.97 24.51 18.51
N ASN A 187 -7.23 24.11 18.67
CA ASN A 187 -8.40 24.54 17.90
C ASN A 187 -8.21 25.89 17.20
N SER A 188 -7.69 25.89 15.98
CA SER A 188 -7.42 27.14 15.26
C SER A 188 -8.52 27.50 14.27
N GLN A 189 -9.64 26.76 14.19
CA GLN A 189 -10.68 27.00 13.19
C GLN A 189 -12.14 26.65 13.57
N LEU A 190 -12.48 26.34 14.84
CA LEU A 190 -13.90 26.23 15.24
C LEU A 190 -14.30 27.47 16.02
N ALA A 191 -15.25 28.24 15.47
CA ALA A 191 -15.76 29.46 16.08
C ALA A 191 -16.80 29.14 17.18
N GLY A 192 -16.69 29.85 18.31
CA GLY A 192 -17.76 29.99 19.32
C GLY A 192 -18.53 28.71 19.66
N SER A 193 -19.84 28.74 19.43
CA SER A 193 -20.80 27.69 19.78
C SER A 193 -20.47 26.31 19.19
N VAL A 194 -19.86 26.25 18.01
CA VAL A 194 -19.45 24.98 17.38
C VAL A 194 -18.35 24.31 18.20
N ALA A 195 -17.40 25.08 18.72
CA ALA A 195 -16.33 24.52 19.54
C ALA A 195 -16.88 23.90 20.84
N THR A 196 -17.85 24.55 21.48
CA THR A 196 -18.52 24.04 22.69
C THR A 196 -19.31 22.77 22.41
N LEU A 197 -20.16 22.78 21.37
CA LEU A 197 -20.95 21.60 20.98
C LEU A 197 -20.07 20.39 20.63
N VAL A 198 -18.93 20.65 19.99
CA VAL A 198 -17.94 19.61 19.67
C VAL A 198 -17.24 19.08 20.93
N LEU A 199 -16.88 19.95 21.88
CA LEU A 199 -16.27 19.55 23.15
C LEU A 199 -17.22 18.75 24.04
N ASP A 200 -18.50 19.11 24.04
CA ASP A 200 -19.55 18.45 24.84
C ASP A 200 -20.04 17.13 24.20
N GLY A 201 -19.57 16.82 22.98
CA GLY A 201 -20.03 15.64 22.23
C GLY A 201 -21.50 15.73 21.82
N ASP A 202 -22.07 16.94 21.76
CA ASP A 202 -23.49 17.19 21.47
C ASP A 202 -23.77 17.05 19.98
N VAL A 203 -23.99 15.81 19.54
CA VAL A 203 -24.30 15.48 18.14
C VAL A 203 -25.60 16.15 17.69
N GLU A 204 -26.62 16.22 18.54
CA GLU A 204 -27.92 16.79 18.18
C GLU A 204 -27.86 18.30 18.03
N GLY A 205 -27.27 18.99 19.01
CA GLY A 205 -27.05 20.44 18.95
C GLY A 205 -26.14 20.85 17.80
N LEU A 206 -25.08 20.08 17.54
CA LEU A 206 -24.19 20.33 16.40
C LEU A 206 -24.86 20.07 15.05
N ALA A 207 -25.67 19.01 14.94
CA ALA A 207 -26.43 18.72 13.71
C ALA A 207 -27.47 19.81 13.43
N ALA A 208 -28.16 20.31 14.46
CA ALA A 208 -29.09 21.43 14.34
C ALA A 208 -28.39 22.72 13.88
N HIS A 209 -27.21 23.01 14.46
CA HIS A 209 -26.41 24.16 14.05
C HIS A 209 -25.93 24.06 12.60
N ILE A 210 -25.48 22.88 12.16
CA ILE A 210 -25.08 22.63 10.77
C ILE A 210 -26.28 22.76 9.82
N ALA A 211 -27.43 22.20 10.17
CA ALA A 211 -28.64 22.28 9.36
C ALA A 211 -29.08 23.73 9.14
N ALA A 212 -29.08 24.56 10.18
CA ALA A 212 -29.40 25.98 10.09
C ALA A 212 -28.41 26.74 9.18
N GLY A 213 -27.10 26.48 9.31
CA GLY A 213 -26.10 27.11 8.44
C GLY A 213 -26.19 26.67 6.97
N MET A 214 -26.60 25.42 6.70
CA MET A 214 -26.85 24.94 5.34
C MET A 214 -28.08 25.64 4.72
N GLU A 215 -29.14 25.84 5.50
CA GLU A 215 -30.35 26.55 5.07
C GLU A 215 -30.06 28.01 4.75
N GLU A 216 -29.32 28.72 5.62
CA GLU A 216 -28.88 30.10 5.38
C GLU A 216 -28.00 30.25 4.13
N ALA A 217 -27.19 29.23 3.81
CA ALA A 217 -26.35 29.19 2.63
C ALA A 217 -27.08 28.73 1.35
N GLY A 218 -28.38 28.40 1.43
CA GLY A 218 -29.15 27.88 0.30
C GLY A 218 -28.74 26.47 -0.16
N LEU A 219 -28.08 25.70 0.71
CA LEU A 219 -27.65 24.34 0.44
C LEU A 219 -28.72 23.33 0.86
N SER A 220 -29.03 22.36 -0.01
CA SER A 220 -29.98 21.31 0.31
C SER A 220 -29.38 20.28 1.27
N ALA A 221 -30.05 20.06 2.41
CA ALA A 221 -29.68 19.03 3.40
C ALA A 221 -29.76 17.57 2.88
N SER A 222 -30.28 17.37 1.66
CA SER A 222 -30.47 16.05 1.03
C SER A 222 -29.44 15.71 -0.05
N ALA A 223 -28.60 16.67 -0.46
CA ALA A 223 -27.56 16.46 -1.46
C ALA A 223 -26.19 16.26 -0.77
N GLY A 224 -25.83 15.01 -0.48
CA GLY A 224 -24.52 14.65 0.10
C GLY A 224 -24.62 14.01 1.48
N ARG A 225 -23.80 14.47 2.43
CA ARG A 225 -23.80 13.96 3.82
C ARG A 225 -24.87 14.68 4.64
N SER A 226 -25.59 13.94 5.49
CA SER A 226 -26.57 14.55 6.39
C SER A 226 -25.88 15.44 7.44
N PRO A 227 -26.56 16.47 7.99
CA PRO A 227 -26.03 17.28 9.10
C PRO A 227 -25.58 16.43 10.30
N ALA A 228 -26.28 15.33 10.59
CA ALA A 228 -25.91 14.38 11.64
C ALA A 228 -24.61 13.63 11.33
N ASP A 229 -24.38 13.24 10.08
CA ASP A 229 -23.12 12.61 9.65
C ASP A 229 -21.94 13.58 9.70
N ILE A 230 -22.18 14.85 9.34
CA ILE A 230 -21.18 15.91 9.43
C ILE A 230 -20.84 16.18 10.90
N ALA A 231 -21.84 16.32 11.77
CA ALA A 231 -21.67 16.53 13.21
C ALA A 231 -20.83 15.42 13.85
N ARG A 232 -21.21 14.16 13.62
CA ARG A 232 -20.49 12.99 14.15
C ARG A 232 -19.04 12.97 13.69
N ARG A 233 -18.77 13.22 12.41
CA ARG A 233 -17.40 13.29 11.88
C ARG A 233 -16.60 14.46 12.45
N LEU A 234 -17.25 15.60 12.74
CA LEU A 234 -16.59 16.76 13.33
C LEU A 234 -16.15 16.47 14.77
N ILE A 235 -17.03 15.84 15.56
CA ILE A 235 -16.76 15.39 16.93
C ILE A 235 -15.66 14.33 16.93
N GLU A 236 -15.79 13.27 16.12
CA GLU A 236 -14.74 12.24 15.98
C GLU A 236 -13.39 12.88 15.61
N LYS A 237 -13.38 13.85 14.68
CA LYS A 237 -12.16 14.55 14.27
C LYS A 237 -11.56 15.40 15.39
N ALA A 238 -12.39 15.98 16.27
CA ALA A 238 -11.94 16.79 17.40
C ALA A 238 -11.44 15.93 18.57
N GLU A 239 -12.12 14.83 18.90
CA GLU A 239 -11.68 13.85 19.89
C GLU A 239 -10.33 13.23 19.50
N LEU A 240 -10.15 12.91 18.21
CA LEU A 240 -8.85 12.44 17.74
C LEU A 240 -7.76 13.50 17.90
N ARG A 241 -8.07 14.78 17.80
CA ARG A 241 -7.09 15.86 17.97
C ARG A 241 -6.78 16.18 19.44
N SER A 242 -7.63 15.82 20.39
CA SER A 242 -7.39 16.09 21.82
C SER A 242 -6.49 15.06 22.49
N VAL A 243 -6.35 13.85 21.91
CA VAL A 243 -5.48 12.81 22.44
C VAL A 243 -4.02 13.07 22.08
N ARG A 244 -3.21 13.31 23.11
CA ARG A 244 -1.75 13.26 23.03
C ARG A 244 -1.27 11.86 23.41
N LEU A 245 -0.27 11.36 22.70
CA LEU A 245 0.51 10.23 23.20
C LEU A 245 1.23 10.64 24.48
N SER A 246 1.44 9.67 25.37
CA SER A 246 2.44 9.84 26.42
C SER A 246 3.83 9.97 25.78
N ASN A 247 4.75 10.65 26.45
CA ASN A 247 6.11 10.81 25.94
C ASN A 247 6.78 9.45 25.70
N GLU A 248 6.46 8.47 26.54
CA GLU A 248 6.94 7.10 26.46
C GLU A 248 6.45 6.43 25.17
N ALA A 249 5.15 6.52 24.87
CA ALA A 249 4.57 5.90 23.68
C ALA A 249 5.05 6.58 22.39
N PHE A 250 5.22 7.90 22.40
CA PHE A 250 5.80 8.62 21.25
C PHE A 250 7.28 8.28 21.05
N SER A 251 8.04 8.16 22.13
CA SER A 251 9.44 7.70 22.10
C SER A 251 9.55 6.27 21.56
N ALA A 252 8.68 5.36 22.02
CA ALA A 252 8.62 3.99 21.53
C ALA A 252 8.28 3.94 20.03
N LEU A 253 7.31 4.73 19.56
CA LEU A 253 6.97 4.82 18.14
C LEU A 253 8.16 5.30 17.30
N LYS A 254 8.89 6.33 17.77
CA LYS A 254 10.12 6.78 17.10
C LYS A 254 11.22 5.72 17.13
N GLY A 255 11.36 5.00 18.25
CA GLY A 255 12.31 3.90 18.39
C GLY A 255 12.03 2.78 17.39
N PHE A 256 10.75 2.40 17.21
CA PHE A 256 10.34 1.46 16.18
C PHE A 256 10.69 1.95 14.78
N LEU A 257 10.28 3.17 14.42
CA LEU A 257 10.51 3.75 13.09
C LEU A 257 11.99 3.98 12.76
N ALA A 258 12.88 3.93 13.76
CA ALA A 258 14.33 4.04 13.58
C ALA A 258 15.01 2.69 13.34
N ILE A 259 14.27 1.57 13.36
CA ILE A 259 14.83 0.24 13.06
C ILE A 259 15.11 0.16 11.56
N ASP A 260 16.39 0.13 11.23
CA ASP A 260 16.93 0.00 9.89
C ASP A 260 18.13 -0.95 9.96
N VAL A 261 17.92 -2.22 9.61
CA VAL A 261 18.87 -3.31 9.82
C VAL A 261 18.78 -4.35 8.68
N PRO A 262 19.80 -5.19 8.48
CA PRO A 262 19.68 -6.37 7.64
C PRO A 262 18.53 -7.32 8.08
N LEU A 263 17.88 -8.00 7.13
CA LEU A 263 16.69 -8.82 7.39
C LEU A 263 16.98 -10.02 8.30
N ASP A 264 18.19 -10.58 8.29
CA ASP A 264 18.61 -11.64 9.20
C ASP A 264 18.67 -11.19 10.67
N GLY A 265 19.03 -9.93 10.92
CA GLY A 265 19.00 -9.30 12.25
C GLY A 265 17.66 -8.70 12.65
N ALA A 266 16.73 -8.51 11.70
CA ALA A 266 15.47 -7.81 11.92
C ALA A 266 14.54 -8.46 12.98
N PRO A 267 14.34 -9.79 13.01
CA PRO A 267 13.51 -10.42 14.04
C PRO A 267 14.02 -10.11 15.46
N GLN A 268 15.33 -10.25 15.69
CA GLN A 268 15.94 -9.99 16.99
C GLN A 268 15.92 -8.50 17.36
N ALA A 269 16.06 -7.60 16.38
CA ALA A 269 15.93 -6.16 16.60
C ALA A 269 14.50 -5.79 17.05
N LEU A 270 13.48 -6.35 16.40
CA LEU A 270 12.06 -6.14 16.75
C LEU A 270 11.71 -6.71 18.13
N GLU A 271 12.22 -7.91 18.46
CA GLU A 271 12.09 -8.50 19.80
C GLU A 271 12.71 -7.60 20.88
N SER A 272 13.94 -7.15 20.65
CA SER A 272 14.66 -6.29 21.58
C SER A 272 13.95 -4.95 21.77
N PHE A 273 13.45 -4.36 20.68
CA PHE A 273 12.62 -3.16 20.73
C PHE A 273 11.38 -3.39 21.59
N ALA A 274 10.58 -4.43 21.29
CA ALA A 274 9.34 -4.72 21.99
C ALA A 274 9.58 -4.92 23.50
N ALA A 275 10.62 -5.66 23.87
CA ALA A 275 11.01 -5.86 25.27
C ALA A 275 11.41 -4.53 25.95
N SER A 276 12.23 -3.70 25.30
CA SER A 276 12.66 -2.41 25.85
C SER A 276 11.52 -1.41 26.05
N ALA A 277 10.52 -1.45 25.16
CA ALA A 277 9.34 -0.59 25.20
C ALA A 277 8.21 -1.18 26.07
N GLY A 278 8.37 -2.38 26.62
CA GLY A 278 7.35 -3.08 27.40
C GLY A 278 6.11 -3.46 26.57
N LEU A 279 6.28 -3.69 25.27
CA LEU A 279 5.21 -3.99 24.32
C LEU A 279 5.15 -5.50 24.04
N SER A 280 3.93 -6.00 23.81
CA SER A 280 3.71 -7.34 23.28
C SER A 280 3.16 -7.25 21.86
N LEU A 281 3.93 -7.73 20.89
CA LEU A 281 3.57 -7.74 19.48
C LEU A 281 2.93 -9.07 19.04
N GLY A 282 3.00 -10.10 19.90
CA GLY A 282 2.36 -11.41 19.71
C GLY A 282 2.65 -12.02 18.33
N ALA A 283 1.60 -12.54 17.70
CA ALA A 283 1.69 -13.24 16.42
C ALA A 283 2.27 -12.39 15.28
N ALA A 284 2.26 -11.05 15.36
CA ALA A 284 2.86 -10.21 14.32
C ALA A 284 4.38 -10.44 14.24
N LEU A 285 5.03 -10.60 15.40
CA LEU A 285 6.47 -10.84 15.48
C LEU A 285 6.82 -12.27 15.04
N ASP A 286 6.05 -13.26 15.51
CA ASP A 286 6.21 -14.67 15.10
C ASP A 286 6.05 -14.82 13.57
N ASN A 287 5.03 -14.19 13.00
CA ASN A 287 4.77 -14.22 11.56
C ASN A 287 5.86 -13.50 10.76
N PHE A 288 6.43 -12.40 11.29
CA PHE A 288 7.55 -11.71 10.67
C PHE A 288 8.81 -12.59 10.67
N ALA A 289 9.14 -13.21 11.80
CA ALA A 289 10.28 -14.12 11.93
C ALA A 289 10.16 -15.34 11.00
N ALA A 290 8.97 -15.94 10.94
CA ALA A 290 8.67 -17.03 10.01
C ALA A 290 8.86 -16.62 8.54
N ARG A 291 8.42 -15.40 8.19
CA ARG A 291 8.61 -14.83 6.85
C ARG A 291 10.08 -14.61 6.51
N ALA A 292 10.86 -14.01 7.41
CA ALA A 292 12.30 -13.80 7.22
C ALA A 292 13.02 -15.14 6.99
N SER A 293 12.71 -16.15 7.80
CA SER A 293 13.26 -17.52 7.63
C SER A 293 12.86 -18.15 6.30
N THR A 294 11.62 -17.92 5.86
CA THR A 294 11.11 -18.48 4.59
C THR A 294 11.70 -17.77 3.38
N ILE A 295 12.00 -16.47 3.47
CA ILE A 295 12.74 -15.70 2.47
C ILE A 295 14.13 -16.29 2.27
N GLU A 296 14.85 -16.58 3.36
CA GLU A 296 16.15 -17.26 3.31
C GLU A 296 16.05 -18.64 2.67
N ALA A 297 15.03 -19.43 3.05
CA ALA A 297 14.77 -20.76 2.48
C ALA A 297 14.45 -20.74 0.97
N HIS A 298 13.98 -19.60 0.43
CA HIS A 298 13.79 -19.38 -1.01
C HIS A 298 15.09 -18.95 -1.73
N GLY A 299 16.23 -18.93 -1.03
CA GLY A 299 17.56 -18.68 -1.60
C GLY A 299 17.90 -17.20 -1.74
N LEU A 300 17.18 -16.30 -1.08
CA LEU A 300 17.49 -14.88 -1.07
C LEU A 300 18.53 -14.55 0.01
N PRO A 301 19.54 -13.69 -0.28
CA PRO A 301 20.59 -13.35 0.66
C PRO A 301 20.07 -12.37 1.72
N VAL A 302 19.48 -12.88 2.80
CA VAL A 302 18.83 -12.07 3.85
C VAL A 302 19.73 -11.02 4.51
N ALA A 303 21.04 -11.28 4.62
CA ALA A 303 22.02 -10.29 5.10
C ALA A 303 22.18 -9.08 4.15
N GLY A 304 21.84 -9.24 2.87
CA GLY A 304 21.85 -8.18 1.85
C GLY A 304 20.49 -7.51 1.64
N ILE A 305 19.43 -7.96 2.32
CA ILE A 305 18.11 -7.34 2.28
C ILE A 305 18.01 -6.36 3.44
N ARG A 306 17.76 -5.08 3.14
CA ARG A 306 17.53 -4.05 4.15
C ARG A 306 16.09 -4.13 4.65
N TYR A 307 15.90 -4.31 5.95
CA TYR A 307 14.63 -4.10 6.62
C TYR A 307 14.58 -2.69 7.20
N ASP A 308 13.59 -1.91 6.77
CA ASP A 308 13.33 -0.56 7.24
C ASP A 308 11.91 -0.53 7.83
N ALA A 309 11.82 -0.37 9.15
CA ALA A 309 10.55 -0.38 9.87
C ALA A 309 9.67 0.83 9.54
N ALA A 310 10.23 1.91 8.98
CA ALA A 310 9.48 3.06 8.48
C ALA A 310 9.09 2.93 7.00
N PHE A 311 9.52 1.86 6.32
CA PHE A 311 9.23 1.65 4.91
C PHE A 311 7.83 1.08 4.70
N GLY A 312 6.93 1.93 4.20
CA GLY A 312 5.66 1.55 3.63
C GLY A 312 5.62 1.80 2.11
N ARG A 313 4.51 1.43 1.46
CA ARG A 313 4.27 1.78 0.05
C ARG A 313 3.00 2.60 -0.14
N PRO A 314 2.96 3.52 -1.14
CA PRO A 314 1.92 4.55 -1.27
C PRO A 314 0.56 4.03 -1.78
N LEU A 315 0.39 2.72 -1.98
CA LEU A 315 -0.87 2.12 -2.39
C LEU A 315 -1.63 1.67 -1.15
N ASP A 316 -2.83 2.20 -0.97
CA ASP A 316 -3.63 2.02 0.25
C ASP A 316 -4.09 0.57 0.47
N TYR A 317 -4.02 -0.29 -0.55
CA TYR A 317 -4.48 -1.66 -0.47
C TYR A 317 -3.49 -2.63 0.19
N TYR A 318 -2.24 -2.23 0.45
CA TYR A 318 -1.29 -3.10 1.14
C TYR A 318 -1.70 -3.35 2.61
N THR A 319 -1.36 -4.53 3.12
CA THR A 319 -1.80 -5.02 4.44
C THR A 319 -0.72 -5.75 5.24
N GLY A 320 0.41 -6.10 4.62
CA GLY A 320 1.49 -6.87 5.26
C GLY A 320 2.86 -6.50 4.73
N LEU A 321 3.66 -7.49 4.33
CA LEU A 321 4.92 -7.28 3.64
C LEU A 321 4.76 -6.30 2.48
N VAL A 322 5.69 -5.37 2.39
CA VAL A 322 5.94 -4.55 1.20
C VAL A 322 7.42 -4.58 0.89
N PHE A 323 7.76 -4.50 -0.39
CA PHE A 323 9.15 -4.45 -0.81
C PHE A 323 9.35 -3.64 -2.08
N GLU A 324 10.57 -3.16 -2.24
CA GLU A 324 11.11 -2.61 -3.49
C GLU A 324 12.47 -3.23 -3.79
N ILE A 325 12.77 -3.39 -5.07
CA ILE A 325 14.09 -3.81 -5.56
C ILE A 325 14.58 -2.73 -6.51
N ALA A 326 15.76 -2.17 -6.25
CA ALA A 326 16.43 -1.20 -7.11
C ALA A 326 17.78 -1.75 -7.59
N ALA A 327 18.37 -1.11 -8.60
CA ALA A 327 19.80 -1.28 -8.84
C ALA A 327 20.57 -0.67 -7.66
N GLU A 328 21.67 -1.29 -7.24
CA GLU A 328 22.52 -0.71 -6.18
C GLU A 328 23.03 0.68 -6.60
N GLY A 329 22.85 1.68 -5.72
CA GLY A 329 23.12 3.09 -6.03
C GLY A 329 22.14 3.76 -6.98
N GLY A 330 21.04 3.09 -7.37
CA GLY A 330 20.00 3.63 -8.24
C GLY A 330 18.90 4.37 -7.48
N ASP A 331 18.43 5.48 -8.05
CA ASP A 331 17.44 6.36 -7.40
C ASP A 331 15.97 5.91 -7.57
N ARG A 332 15.71 4.87 -8.38
CA ARG A 332 14.36 4.44 -8.72
C ARG A 332 14.20 2.93 -8.61
N PRO A 333 13.08 2.43 -8.04
CA PRO A 333 12.83 1.00 -7.95
C PRO A 333 12.65 0.39 -9.34
N LEU A 334 13.16 -0.81 -9.54
CA LEU A 334 12.97 -1.65 -10.74
C LEU A 334 11.82 -2.63 -10.57
N ALA A 335 11.57 -3.05 -9.32
CA ALA A 335 10.42 -3.85 -8.93
C ALA A 335 9.80 -3.32 -7.63
N GLY A 336 8.50 -3.52 -7.48
CA GLY A 336 7.80 -3.21 -6.24
C GLY A 336 6.64 -4.18 -6.05
N GLY A 337 6.44 -4.62 -4.81
CA GLY A 337 5.43 -5.61 -4.48
C GLY A 337 4.98 -5.54 -3.04
N GLY A 338 4.09 -6.44 -2.67
CA GLY A 338 3.59 -6.59 -1.32
C GLY A 338 2.28 -7.35 -1.21
N ARG A 339 1.87 -7.60 0.03
CA ARG A 339 0.66 -8.33 0.43
C ARG A 339 -0.53 -7.39 0.59
N TYR A 340 -1.69 -7.80 0.10
CA TYR A 340 -2.92 -6.99 0.01
C TYR A 340 -4.20 -7.78 0.33
N ASP A 341 -4.24 -8.44 1.49
CA ASP A 341 -5.30 -9.42 1.84
C ASP A 341 -6.73 -8.86 1.87
N ARG A 342 -6.86 -7.52 1.98
CA ARG A 342 -8.16 -6.84 2.01
C ARG A 342 -8.70 -6.52 0.61
N LEU A 343 -7.85 -6.50 -0.42
CA LEU A 343 -8.19 -5.94 -1.74
C LEU A 343 -9.37 -6.67 -2.39
N LEU A 344 -9.32 -8.01 -2.48
CA LEU A 344 -10.39 -8.77 -3.15
C LEU A 344 -11.74 -8.60 -2.47
N THR A 345 -11.75 -8.50 -1.13
CA THR A 345 -12.98 -8.22 -0.37
C THR A 345 -13.53 -6.83 -0.72
N LEU A 346 -12.67 -5.82 -0.81
CA LEU A 346 -13.06 -4.45 -1.19
C LEU A 346 -13.56 -4.37 -2.65
N LEU A 347 -13.09 -5.27 -3.51
CA LEU A 347 -13.54 -5.43 -4.90
C LEU A 347 -14.80 -6.30 -5.06
N GLY A 348 -15.39 -6.79 -3.96
CA GLY A 348 -16.66 -7.51 -3.97
C GLY A 348 -16.55 -9.04 -3.93
N ALA A 349 -15.40 -9.63 -3.60
CA ALA A 349 -15.30 -11.06 -3.34
C ALA A 349 -16.21 -11.47 -2.17
N LYS A 350 -16.92 -12.59 -2.33
CA LYS A 350 -17.86 -13.10 -1.31
C LYS A 350 -17.16 -13.59 -0.04
N THR A 351 -15.91 -14.03 -0.16
CA THR A 351 -15.09 -14.51 0.94
C THR A 351 -13.73 -13.81 0.90
N PRO A 352 -13.07 -13.58 2.05
CA PRO A 352 -11.72 -13.05 2.06
C PRO A 352 -10.74 -13.96 1.29
N ILE A 353 -10.00 -13.38 0.36
CA ILE A 353 -8.95 -14.05 -0.41
C ILE A 353 -7.64 -13.29 -0.16
N PRO A 354 -6.66 -13.89 0.55
CA PRO A 354 -5.36 -13.27 0.72
C PRO A 354 -4.67 -13.10 -0.64
N GLY A 355 -3.81 -12.09 -0.76
CA GLY A 355 -3.17 -11.79 -2.03
C GLY A 355 -1.78 -11.19 -1.82
N VAL A 356 -0.83 -11.59 -2.66
CA VAL A 356 0.50 -10.98 -2.71
C VAL A 356 0.99 -10.98 -4.15
N GLY A 357 1.70 -9.93 -4.54
CA GLY A 357 2.27 -9.87 -5.87
C GLY A 357 3.29 -8.76 -6.03
N PHE A 358 3.78 -8.63 -7.24
CA PHE A 358 4.78 -7.65 -7.60
C PHE A 358 4.63 -7.21 -9.04
N SER A 359 5.20 -6.04 -9.34
CA SER A 359 5.31 -5.52 -10.69
C SER A 359 6.72 -4.97 -10.92
N VAL A 360 7.25 -5.16 -12.12
CA VAL A 360 8.53 -4.60 -12.58
C VAL A 360 8.31 -3.51 -13.62
N TRP A 361 9.20 -2.50 -13.65
CA TRP A 361 9.16 -1.40 -14.62
C TRP A 361 10.15 -1.66 -15.76
N LEU A 362 9.66 -2.15 -16.90
CA LEU A 362 10.52 -2.61 -17.99
C LEU A 362 11.27 -1.45 -18.67
N ASP A 363 10.70 -0.24 -18.71
CA ASP A 363 11.37 0.96 -19.22
C ASP A 363 12.62 1.31 -18.42
N ARG A 364 12.60 1.09 -17.10
CA ARG A 364 13.75 1.35 -16.22
C ARG A 364 14.84 0.31 -16.40
N ILE A 365 14.44 -0.94 -16.63
CA ILE A 365 15.34 -2.05 -16.90
C ILE A 365 16.06 -1.82 -18.23
N GLU A 366 15.32 -1.48 -19.31
CA GLU A 366 15.92 -1.19 -20.62
C GLU A 366 16.91 -0.03 -20.55
N ALA A 367 16.56 1.06 -19.85
CA ALA A 367 17.46 2.21 -19.67
C ALA A 367 18.75 1.86 -18.91
N LEU A 368 18.78 0.81 -18.09
CA LEU A 368 20.00 0.31 -17.46
C LEU A 368 20.81 -0.57 -18.40
N ARG A 369 20.14 -1.41 -19.21
CA ARG A 369 20.80 -2.25 -20.22
C ARG A 369 21.52 -1.41 -21.27
N GLU A 370 20.88 -0.35 -21.76
CA GLU A 370 21.46 0.58 -22.74
C GLU A 370 22.68 1.35 -22.21
N LYS A 371 22.82 1.52 -20.88
CA LYS A 371 23.99 2.17 -20.28
C LYS A 371 25.17 1.24 -20.07
N ALA A 372 24.93 -0.07 -20.07
CA ALA A 372 25.95 -1.09 -19.85
C ALA A 372 26.59 -1.58 -21.17
N GLU A 373 25.92 -1.34 -22.30
CA GLU A 373 26.46 -1.48 -23.67
C GLU A 373 27.29 -0.25 -24.07
#